data_AF-A0A0D1UX79-F1
#
_entry.id   AF-A0A0D1UX79-F1
#
_cell.length_a   1.000
_cell.length_b   1.000
_cell.length_c   1.000
_cell.angle_alpha   90.00
_cell.angle_beta   90.00
_cell.angle_gamma   90.00
#
_symmetry.space_group_name_H-M   'P 1'
#
loop_
_entity.id
_entity.type
_entity.pdbx_description
1 polymer ?
#
loop_
_entity_poly.entity_id
_entity_poly.type
_entity_poly.pdbx_seq_one_letter_code
_entity_poly.pdbx_strand_id
1 'polypeptide(L)' 'MKSFLNEINAIYDIDVLSSKKEAIKAQIIQPIHWAERIELYSQVKLINERIQQLQQGLGSVTVKLIPGVN' A
#
# COMPACT_ATOMS: atom_id res chain seq x y z
N MET A 1 10.70 -11.68 -1.57
CA MET A 1 9.25 -11.39 -1.52
C MET A 1 8.54 -11.65 -0.17
N LYS A 2 8.55 -12.85 0.44
CA LYS A 2 7.80 -13.13 1.70
C LYS A 2 8.13 -12.17 2.86
N SER A 3 9.42 -11.84 3.03
CA SER A 3 9.88 -10.90 4.07
C SER A 3 9.30 -9.49 3.87
N PHE A 4 9.23 -9.03 2.62
CA PHE A 4 8.69 -7.71 2.28
C PHE A 4 7.19 -7.62 2.56
N LEU A 5 6.44 -8.67 2.24
CA LEU A 5 5.00 -8.74 2.52
C LEU A 5 4.72 -8.64 4.03
N ASN A 6 5.50 -9.35 4.86
CA ASN A 6 5.37 -9.26 6.31
C ASN A 6 5.66 -7.86 6.84
N GLU A 7 6.70 -7.21 6.29
CA GLU A 7 7.08 -5.85 6.66
C GLU A 7 5.96 -4.85 6.37
N ILE A 8 5.39 -4.85 5.15
CA ILE A 8 4.33 -3.90 4.80
C ILE A 8 3.02 -4.18 5.54
N ASN A 9 2.74 -5.44 5.88
CA ASN A 9 1.54 -5.81 6.64
C ASN A 9 1.60 -5.35 8.10
N ALA A 10 2.81 -5.20 8.65
CA ALA A 10 3.02 -4.65 9.99
C ALA A 10 2.85 -3.11 10.04
N ILE A 11 2.79 -2.44 8.88
CA ILE A 11 2.59 -0.99 8.80
C ILE A 11 1.09 -0.69 8.68
N TYR A 12 0.60 0.19 9.55
CA TYR A 12 -0.78 0.68 9.59
C TYR A 12 -0.90 2.16 9.21
N ASP A 13 0.23 2.85 9.09
CA ASP A 13 0.30 4.24 8.68
C ASP A 13 0.43 4.36 7.15
N ILE A 14 -0.52 5.03 6.53
CA ILE A 14 -0.58 5.24 5.07
C ILE A 14 0.56 6.15 4.60
N ASP A 15 1.00 7.11 5.40
CA ASP A 15 2.07 8.04 5.02
C ASP A 15 3.43 7.33 5.02
N VAL A 16 3.64 6.41 5.96
CA VAL A 16 4.82 5.53 5.98
C VAL A 16 4.82 4.61 4.75
N LEU A 17 3.69 3.98 4.42
CA LEU A 17 3.57 3.16 3.21
C LEU A 17 3.80 3.97 1.94
N SER A 18 3.27 5.19 1.87
CA SER A 18 3.45 6.09 0.73
C SER A 18 4.91 6.50 0.56
N SER A 19 5.59 6.84 1.65
CA SER A 19 7.02 7.17 1.63
C SER A 19 7.86 5.99 1.14
N LYS A 20 7.55 4.77 1.60
CA LYS A 20 8.24 3.54 1.18
C LYS A 20 8.02 3.25 -0.31
N LYS A 21 6.82 3.48 -0.83
CA LYS A 21 6.50 3.36 -2.26
C LYS A 21 7.33 4.32 -3.11
N GLU A 22 7.45 5.57 -2.70
CA GLU A 22 8.23 6.56 -3.45
C GLU A 22 9.74 6.22 -3.45
N ALA A 23 10.26 5.72 -2.35
CA ALA A 23 11.65 5.22 -2.29
C ALA A 23 11.90 4.05 -3.26
N ILE A 24 10.93 3.14 -3.44
CA ILE A 24 11.02 2.03 -4.39
C ILE A 24 10.92 2.54 -5.84
N LYS A 25 10.00 3.48 -6.12
CA LYS A 25 9.89 4.09 -7.45
C LYS A 25 11.17 4.80 -7.87
N ALA A 26 11.86 5.46 -6.95
CA ALA A 26 13.15 6.08 -7.22
C ALA A 26 14.22 5.06 -7.68
N GLN A 27 14.16 3.82 -7.19
CA GLN A 27 15.04 2.72 -7.61
C GLN A 27 14.70 2.20 -9.01
N ILE A 28 13.41 2.19 -9.39
CA ILE A 28 12.97 1.73 -10.72
C ILE A 28 13.57 2.60 -11.84
N ILE A 29 13.79 3.90 -11.59
CA ILE A 29 14.31 4.85 -12.58
C ILE A 29 15.81 4.62 -12.86
N GLN A 30 16.52 3.95 -11.94
CA GLN A 30 17.94 3.66 -12.07
C GLN A 30 18.23 2.64 -13.19
N PRO A 31 19.46 2.62 -13.73
CA PRO A 31 19.90 1.62 -14.71
C PRO A 31 20.14 0.26 -14.03
N ILE A 32 19.05 -0.42 -13.66
CA ILE A 32 19.03 -1.75 -13.04
C ILE A 32 18.63 -2.83 -14.05
N HIS A 33 18.92 -4.09 -13.71
CA HIS A 33 18.52 -5.23 -14.52
C HIS A 33 16.99 -5.38 -14.58
N TRP A 34 16.48 -5.91 -15.70
CA TRP A 34 15.04 -6.09 -15.92
C TRP A 34 14.38 -6.93 -14.83
N ALA A 35 15.03 -8.02 -14.39
CA ALA A 35 14.50 -8.89 -13.35
C ALA A 35 14.29 -8.14 -12.01
N GLU A 36 15.25 -7.29 -11.63
CA GLU A 36 15.14 -6.45 -10.44
C GLU A 36 14.00 -5.43 -10.59
N ARG A 37 13.86 -4.85 -11.78
CA ARG A 37 12.80 -3.89 -12.09
C ARG A 37 11.40 -4.52 -11.92
N ILE A 38 11.22 -5.78 -12.32
CA ILE A 38 9.98 -6.55 -12.10
C ILE A 38 9.73 -6.80 -10.60
N GLU A 39 10.77 -7.08 -9.82
CA GLU A 39 10.61 -7.24 -8.38
C GLU A 39 10.15 -5.92 -7.72
N LEU A 40 10.75 -4.79 -8.11
CA LEU A 40 10.34 -3.47 -7.59
C LEU A 40 8.90 -3.11 -7.98
N TYR A 41 8.46 -3.40 -9.20
CA TYR A 41 7.04 -3.23 -9.59
C TYR A 41 6.10 -4.08 -8.73
N SER A 42 6.50 -5.32 -8.43
CA SER A 42 5.73 -6.22 -7.56
C SER A 42 5.62 -5.64 -6.14
N GLN A 43 6.72 -5.09 -5.61
CA GLN A 43 6.72 -4.43 -4.30
C GLN A 43 5.80 -3.20 -4.27
N VAL A 44 5.83 -2.35 -5.31
CA VAL A 44 4.92 -1.19 -5.43
C VAL A 44 3.46 -1.65 -5.45
N LYS A 45 3.14 -2.72 -6.18
CA LYS A 45 1.79 -3.28 -6.24
C LYS A 45 1.31 -3.70 -4.85
N LEU A 46 2.12 -4.44 -4.11
CA LEU A 46 1.79 -4.89 -2.76
C LEU A 46 1.56 -3.73 -1.78
N ILE A 47 2.36 -2.65 -1.87
CA ILE A 47 2.13 -1.46 -1.06
C ILE A 47 0.79 -0.80 -1.41
N ASN A 48 0.46 -0.66 -2.70
CA ASN A 48 -0.82 -0.08 -3.11
C ASN A 48 -2.01 -0.90 -2.61
N GLU A 49 -1.93 -2.24 -2.70
CA GLU A 49 -2.96 -3.14 -2.16
C GLU A 49 -3.13 -2.95 -0.65
N ARG A 50 -2.02 -2.81 0.10
CA ARG A 50 -2.06 -2.56 1.55
C ARG A 50 -2.67 -1.20 1.89
N ILE A 51 -2.30 -0.13 1.17
CA ILE A 51 -2.91 1.20 1.35
C ILE A 51 -4.41 1.13 1.10
N GLN A 52 -4.83 0.46 0.03
CA GLN A 52 -6.24 0.29 -0.30
C GLN A 52 -7.00 -0.47 0.81
N GLN A 53 -6.42 -1.54 1.37
CA GLN A 53 -7.01 -2.26 2.51
C GLN A 53 -7.19 -1.36 3.73
N LEU A 54 -6.20 -0.53 4.06
CA LEU A 54 -6.29 0.41 5.18
C LEU A 54 -7.36 1.48 4.94
N GLN A 55 -7.42 2.03 3.72
CA GLN A 55 -8.44 3.01 3.34
C GLN A 55 -9.86 2.43 3.37
N GLN A 56 -10.05 1.19 2.91
CA GLN A 56 -11.33 0.50 2.97
C GLN A 56 -11.74 0.13 4.41
N GLY A 57 -10.77 -0.26 5.25
CA GLY A 57 -10.99 -0.49 6.68
C GLY A 57 -11.39 0.79 7.43
N LEU A 58 -10.81 1.94 7.06
CA LEU A 58 -11.18 3.26 7.57
C LEU A 58 -12.56 3.73 7.06
N GLY A 59 -12.96 3.31 5.85
CA GLY A 59 -14.24 3.67 5.23
C GLY A 59 -15.47 2.89 5.72
N SER A 60 -15.29 1.82 6.50
CA SER A 60 -16.41 0.98 6.97
C SER A 60 -17.10 1.51 8.25
N VAL A 61 -16.55 2.53 8.91
CA VAL A 61 -17.08 3.04 10.21
C VAL A 61 -18.11 4.18 10.05
N THR A 62 -18.28 4.79 8.87
CA THR A 62 -19.07 6.03 8.72
C THR A 62 -20.31 5.94 7.82
N VAL A 63 -20.98 4.78 7.72
CA VAL A 63 -22.33 4.72 7.14
C VAL A 63 -23.26 3.81 7.96
N LYS A 64 -23.48 4.19 9.21
CA LYS A 64 -24.72 3.89 9.95
C LYS A 64 -25.21 5.17 10.64
N LEU A 65 -25.69 6.12 9.84
CA LEU A 65 -26.62 7.12 10.34
C LEU A 65 -27.95 6.92 9.59
N ILE A 66 -28.97 6.69 10.40
CA ILE A 66 -30.28 6.13 10.13
C ILE A 66 -31.17 7.21 9.50
N PRO A 67 -31.92 6.95 8.41
CA PRO A 67 -33.11 7.72 8.11
C PRO A 67 -34.32 6.91 8.57
N GLY A 68 -34.82 7.29 9.75
CA GLY A 68 -36.12 6.92 10.28
C GLY A 68 -36.47 7.93 11.36
N VAL A 69 -37.73 8.37 11.37
CA VAL A 69 -38.39 9.42 12.19
C VAL A 69 -38.26 10.82 11.56
N ASN A 70 -39.28 11.44 10.98
CA ASN A 70 -40.74 11.20 10.92
C ASN A 70 -41.26 11.19 9.47
#